data_AF-A0A136A6L8-F1
#
_entry.id   AF-A0A136A6L8-F1
#
_cell.length_a   1.000
_cell.length_b   1.000
_cell.length_c   1.000
_cell.angle_alpha   90.00
_cell.angle_beta   90.00
_cell.angle_gamma   90.00
#
_symmetry.space_group_name_H-M   'P 1'
#
loop_
_entity.id
_entity.type
_entity.pdbx_description
1 polymer ?
#
loop_
_entity_poly.entity_id
_entity_poly.type
_entity_poly.pdbx_seq_one_letter_code
_entity_poly.pdbx_strand_id
1 'polypeptide(L)'
;MISWNIANSKESPNSWYFPSFEIQEYLLPIINVGGQNFNEYGQTKYSIEDCRRLINTIHFAKETLTMMPKAVVRYETIEKGLASLDKNGIITTLDNLSSAAELAIKQETCLVFYGD
;
A
#
# COMPACT_ATOMS: atom_id res chain seq x y z
N MET A 1 -0.07 16.18 -4.36
CA MET A 1 -0.70 14.96 -3.81
C MET A 1 0.02 13.83 -4.50
N ILE A 2 0.87 13.08 -3.78
CA ILE A 2 1.67 12.04 -4.42
C ILE A 2 0.71 10.89 -4.76
N SER A 3 0.25 10.81 -6.00
CA SER A 3 -0.64 9.74 -6.47
C SER A 3 0.18 8.52 -6.85
N TRP A 4 0.35 7.60 -5.90
CA TRP A 4 1.06 6.33 -6.12
C TRP A 4 0.25 5.42 -7.04
N ASN A 5 0.49 5.49 -8.35
CA ASN A 5 -0.16 4.61 -9.32
C ASN A 5 0.50 3.23 -9.32
N ILE A 6 -0.28 2.14 -9.31
CA ILE A 6 0.24 0.80 -9.56
C ILE A 6 0.10 0.46 -11.05
N ALA A 7 1.20 0.16 -11.74
CA ALA A 7 1.17 -0.40 -13.09
C ALA A 7 1.66 -1.86 -13.09
N ASN A 8 0.74 -2.81 -13.23
CA ASN A 8 1.04 -4.22 -13.47
C ASN A 8 0.81 -4.55 -14.95
N SER A 9 1.79 -4.22 -15.79
CA SER A 9 1.87 -4.60 -17.20
C SER A 9 0.62 -4.28 -18.06
N LYS A 10 0.67 -4.64 -19.34
CA LYS A 10 -0.23 -4.15 -20.41
C LYS A 10 -1.73 -4.52 -20.28
N GLU A 11 -2.12 -5.31 -19.27
CA GLU A 11 -3.47 -5.90 -19.17
C GLU A 11 -4.36 -5.35 -18.04
N SER A 12 -3.89 -4.47 -17.16
CA SER A 12 -4.76 -3.86 -16.14
C SER A 12 -4.99 -2.38 -16.44
N PRO A 13 -6.19 -1.98 -16.93
CA PRO A 13 -6.52 -0.57 -17.17
C PRO A 13 -6.75 0.22 -15.87
N ASN A 14 -6.76 -0.44 -14.71
CA ASN A 14 -7.04 0.20 -13.43
C ASN A 14 -5.75 0.42 -12.66
N SER A 15 -5.14 1.58 -12.87
CA SER A 15 -4.16 2.15 -11.95
C SER A 15 -4.80 2.26 -10.56
N TRP A 16 -4.27 1.50 -9.60
CA TRP A 16 -4.67 1.60 -8.19
C TRP A 16 -3.90 2.74 -7.50
N TYR A 17 -4.55 3.41 -6.56
CA TYR A 17 -4.01 4.54 -5.79
C TYR A 17 -4.47 4.48 -4.33
N PHE A 18 -3.74 5.15 -3.44
CA PHE A 18 -4.20 5.36 -2.06
C PHE A 18 -5.40 6.32 -2.06
N PRO A 19 -6.51 5.99 -1.36
CA PRO A 19 -7.74 6.79 -1.41
C PRO A 19 -7.64 8.16 -0.72
N SER A 20 -6.62 8.37 0.12
CA SER A 20 -6.31 9.68 0.73
C SER A 20 -4.84 9.76 1.13
N PHE A 21 -4.33 10.98 1.29
CA PHE A 21 -2.98 11.23 1.81
C PHE A 21 -2.82 10.63 3.20
N GLU A 22 -3.82 10.76 4.06
CA GLU A 22 -3.77 10.27 5.43
C GLU A 22 -3.67 8.73 5.49
N ILE A 23 -4.39 8.02 4.60
CA ILE A 23 -4.26 6.57 4.50
C ILE A 23 -2.88 6.17 3.97
N GLN A 24 -2.35 6.88 2.98
CA GLN A 24 -0.99 6.64 2.49
C GLN A 24 0.04 6.84 3.59
N GLU A 25 0.00 7.97 4.28
CA GLU A 25 0.92 8.31 5.36
C GLU A 25 0.88 7.29 6.50
N TYR A 26 -0.32 6.86 6.90
CA TYR A 26 -0.49 5.83 7.92
C TYR A 26 0.07 4.47 7.48
N LEU A 27 -0.15 4.07 6.23
CA LEU A 27 0.22 2.75 5.75
C LEU A 27 1.68 2.62 5.33
N LEU A 28 2.30 3.67 4.79
CA LEU A 28 3.67 3.62 4.24
C LEU A 28 4.70 3.01 5.22
N PRO A 29 4.75 3.39 6.51
CA PRO A 29 5.66 2.78 7.48
C PRO A 29 5.38 1.29 7.74
N ILE A 30 4.11 0.88 7.63
CA ILE A 30 3.65 -0.49 7.90
C ILE A 30 4.01 -1.41 6.73
N ILE A 31 3.80 -0.96 5.50
CA ILE A 31 3.96 -1.76 4.28
C ILE A 31 5.38 -1.69 3.68
N ASN A 32 6.30 -0.98 4.32
CA ASN A 32 7.68 -0.86 3.87
C ASN A 32 8.44 -2.17 4.11
N VAL A 33 8.48 -3.03 3.09
CA VAL A 33 9.05 -4.39 3.20
C VAL A 33 10.55 -4.50 2.93
N GLY A 34 11.24 -3.39 2.65
CA GLY A 34 12.69 -3.37 2.42
C GLY A 34 13.13 -4.13 1.15
N GLY A 35 13.95 -3.48 0.30
CA GLY A 35 14.36 -4.04 -1.01
C GLY A 35 13.81 -3.27 -2.21
N GLN A 36 12.99 -2.25 -1.96
CA GLN A 36 12.44 -1.38 -2.99
C GLN A 36 13.53 -0.56 -3.69
N ASN A 37 13.57 -0.63 -5.03
CA ASN A 37 14.49 0.17 -5.85
C ASN A 37 13.81 1.46 -6.29
N PHE A 38 14.33 2.58 -5.81
CA PHE A 38 14.00 3.91 -6.34
C PHE A 38 14.80 4.13 -7.61
N ASN A 39 14.13 4.44 -8.72
CA ASN A 39 14.83 4.90 -9.92
C ASN A 39 14.81 6.43 -10.02
N GLU A 40 15.63 6.95 -10.94
CA GLU A 40 15.77 8.37 -11.26
C GLU A 40 14.47 9.07 -11.67
N TYR A 41 13.40 8.31 -11.96
CA TYR A 41 12.08 8.80 -12.34
C TYR A 41 11.06 8.78 -11.19
N GLY A 42 11.50 8.58 -9.94
CA GLY A 42 10.60 8.56 -8.77
C GLY A 42 9.73 7.30 -8.67
N GLN A 43 10.07 6.24 -9.41
CA GLN A 43 9.34 4.97 -9.34
C GLN A 43 9.92 4.09 -8.26
N THR A 44 9.04 3.47 -7.48
CA THR A 44 9.38 2.46 -6.49
C THR A 44 8.99 1.09 -7.04
N LYS A 45 9.97 0.23 -7.32
CA LYS A 45 9.73 -1.13 -7.84
C LYS A 45 9.87 -2.17 -6.74
N TYR A 46 8.89 -3.06 -6.66
CA TYR A 46 8.88 -4.24 -5.80
C TYR A 46 9.05 -5.48 -6.68
N SER A 47 10.07 -6.27 -6.38
CA SER A 47 10.28 -7.58 -7.03
C SER A 47 9.18 -8.57 -6.63
N ILE A 48 9.16 -9.74 -7.27
CA ILE A 48 8.25 -10.84 -6.91
C ILE A 48 8.47 -11.27 -5.45
N GLU A 49 9.72 -11.28 -4.97
CA GLU A 49 10.03 -11.60 -3.58
C GLU A 49 9.47 -10.53 -2.64
N ASP A 50 9.65 -9.25 -2.99
CA ASP A 50 9.10 -8.14 -2.21
C ASP A 50 7.57 -8.17 -2.19
N CYS A 51 6.91 -8.56 -3.30
CA CYS A 51 5.46 -8.73 -3.34
C CYS A 51 4.99 -9.83 -2.37
N ARG A 52 5.72 -10.95 -2.25
CA ARG A 52 5.40 -12.01 -1.28
C ARG A 52 5.57 -11.52 0.16
N ARG A 53 6.63 -10.78 0.44
CA ARG A 53 6.84 -10.15 1.76
C ARG A 53 5.73 -9.15 2.07
N LEU A 54 5.34 -8.35 1.09
CA LEU A 54 4.28 -7.35 1.18
C LEU A 54 2.93 -7.99 1.54
N ILE A 55 2.56 -9.09 0.89
CA ILE A 55 1.32 -9.83 1.21
C ILE A 55 1.33 -10.31 2.66
N ASN A 56 2.44 -10.85 3.16
CA ASN A 56 2.56 -11.30 4.55
C ASN A 56 2.43 -10.13 5.54
N THR A 57 3.07 -9.00 5.24
CA THR A 57 2.98 -7.78 6.05
C THR A 57 1.55 -7.23 6.08
N ILE A 58 0.88 -7.22 4.92
CA ILE A 58 -0.52 -6.81 4.81
C ILE A 58 -1.43 -7.72 5.64
N HIS A 59 -1.21 -9.03 5.58
CA HIS A 59 -1.97 -9.99 6.37
C HIS A 59 -1.86 -9.70 7.87
N PHE A 60 -0.63 -9.53 8.37
CA PHE A 60 -0.38 -9.17 9.77
C PHE A 60 -1.03 -7.84 10.17
N ALA A 61 -0.93 -6.82 9.33
CA ALA A 61 -1.55 -5.51 9.57
C ALA A 61 -3.08 -5.62 9.66
N LYS A 62 -3.70 -6.39 8.76
CA LYS A 62 -5.15 -6.65 8.77
C LYS A 62 -5.59 -7.40 10.01
N GLU A 63 -4.87 -8.44 10.43
CA GLU A 63 -5.18 -9.17 11.67
C GLU A 63 -5.15 -8.22 12.87
N THR A 64 -4.10 -7.40 12.98
CA THR A 64 -3.96 -6.40 14.04
C THR A 64 -5.14 -5.42 14.05
N LEU A 65 -5.51 -4.87 12.90
CA LEU A 65 -6.66 -3.97 12.77
C LEU A 65 -7.99 -4.66 13.14
N THR A 66 -8.15 -5.93 12.74
CA THR A 66 -9.37 -6.70 13.03
C THR A 66 -9.53 -6.96 14.54
N MET A 67 -8.42 -7.18 15.25
CA MET A 67 -8.41 -7.32 16.71
C MET A 67 -8.71 -6.02 17.45
N MET A 68 -8.59 -4.85 16.80
CA MET A 68 -8.92 -3.58 17.43
C MET A 68 -10.45 -3.39 17.53
N PRO A 69 -10.99 -3.14 18.75
CA PRO A 69 -12.43 -3.00 18.94
C PRO A 69 -12.98 -1.68 18.38
N LYS A 70 -12.12 -0.67 18.21
CA LYS A 70 -12.52 0.65 17.70
C LYS A 70 -12.70 0.60 16.19
N ALA A 71 -13.71 1.32 15.71
CA ALA A 71 -13.93 1.54 14.27
C ALA A 71 -13.02 2.64 13.70
N VAL A 72 -12.38 3.43 14.56
CA VAL A 72 -11.52 4.55 14.17
C VAL A 72 -10.12 4.32 14.69
N VAL A 73 -9.14 4.49 13.80
CA VAL A 73 -7.72 4.51 14.11
C VAL A 73 -7.28 5.96 14.21
N ARG A 74 -6.64 6.34 15.32
CA ARG A 74 -6.02 7.65 15.47
C ARG A 74 -4.53 7.52 15.32
N TYR A 75 -3.92 8.39 14.54
CA TYR A 75 -2.48 8.40 14.33
C TYR A 75 -1.98 9.84 14.21
N GLU A 76 -0.69 10.03 14.49
CA GLU A 76 -0.05 11.32 14.33
C GLU A 76 0.34 11.53 12.86
N THR A 77 -0.12 12.64 12.29
CA THR A 77 0.22 13.09 10.93
C THR A 77 1.35 14.10 11.00
N ILE A 78 2.17 14.14 9.96
CA ILE A 78 3.24 15.12 9.76
C ILE A 78 2.68 16.56 9.75
N GLU A 79 1.52 16.80 9.12
CA GLU A 79 1.01 18.18 8.91
C GLU A 79 -0.01 18.66 9.94
N LYS A 80 -0.93 17.78 10.38
CA LYS A 80 -2.14 18.17 11.14
C LYS A 80 -2.12 17.75 12.60
N GLY A 81 -1.02 17.18 13.09
CA GLY A 81 -0.93 16.65 14.46
C GLY A 81 -1.64 15.31 14.58
N LEU A 82 -2.92 15.27 14.93
CA LEU A 82 -3.66 14.01 15.15
C LEU A 82 -4.81 13.84 14.14
N ALA A 83 -4.75 12.81 13.31
CA ALA A 83 -5.84 12.44 12.40
C ALA A 83 -6.60 11.20 12.87
N SER A 84 -7.79 11.02 12.30
CA SER A 84 -8.65 9.87 12.51
C SER A 84 -8.97 9.23 11.17
N LEU A 85 -8.72 7.93 11.06
CA LEU A 85 -9.00 7.12 9.89
C LEU A 85 -10.07 6.08 10.20
N ASP A 86 -10.98 5.88 9.24
CA ASP A 86 -11.93 4.78 9.29
C ASP A 86 -11.19 3.45 9.09
N LYS A 87 -11.39 2.53 10.02
CA LYS A 87 -10.72 1.22 10.01
C LYS A 87 -11.05 0.43 8.74
N ASN A 88 -12.30 0.47 8.28
CA ASN A 88 -12.70 -0.27 7.09
C ASN A 88 -12.03 0.31 5.84
N GLY A 89 -11.89 1.64 5.76
CA GLY A 89 -11.11 2.30 4.71
C GLY A 89 -9.65 1.82 4.65
N ILE A 90 -9.00 1.63 5.80
CA ILE A 90 -7.64 1.07 5.87
C ILE A 90 -7.63 -0.39 5.38
N ILE A 91 -8.54 -1.22 5.88
CA ILE A 91 -8.63 -2.64 5.50
C ILE A 91 -8.87 -2.80 4.00
N THR A 92 -9.81 -2.06 3.42
CA THR A 92 -10.08 -2.10 1.97
C THR A 92 -8.87 -1.64 1.16
N THR A 93 -8.11 -0.65 1.65
CA THR A 93 -6.87 -0.22 1.00
C THR A 93 -5.83 -1.34 1.00
N LEU A 94 -5.67 -2.02 2.14
CA LEU A 94 -4.78 -3.18 2.29
C LEU A 94 -5.21 -4.36 1.39
N ASP A 95 -6.51 -4.63 1.27
CA ASP A 95 -7.05 -5.67 0.37
C ASP A 95 -6.67 -5.41 -1.08
N ASN A 96 -6.93 -4.19 -1.56
CA ASN A 96 -6.60 -3.83 -2.93
C ASN A 96 -5.10 -3.90 -3.21
N LEU A 97 -4.27 -3.49 -2.25
CA LEU A 97 -2.83 -3.59 -2.34
C LEU A 97 -2.36 -5.06 -2.40
N SER A 98 -2.96 -5.95 -1.60
CA SER A 98 -2.71 -7.39 -1.66
C SER A 98 -3.06 -7.96 -3.03
N SER A 99 -4.23 -7.61 -3.58
CA SER A 99 -4.64 -8.05 -4.92
C SER A 99 -3.69 -7.56 -6.01
N ALA A 100 -3.16 -6.35 -5.89
CA ALA A 100 -2.16 -5.83 -6.82
C ALA A 100 -0.83 -6.61 -6.72
N ALA A 101 -0.36 -6.92 -5.52
CA ALA A 101 0.84 -7.73 -5.31
C ALA A 101 0.66 -9.17 -5.84
N GLU A 102 -0.49 -9.80 -5.59
CA GLU A 102 -0.85 -11.13 -6.10
C GLU A 102 -0.88 -11.16 -7.63
N LEU A 103 -1.44 -10.11 -8.25
CA LEU A 103 -1.45 -9.98 -9.70
C LEU A 103 -0.03 -9.86 -10.28
N ALA A 104 0.85 -9.08 -9.64
CA ALA A 104 2.24 -8.94 -10.07
C ALA A 104 2.97 -10.29 -10.04
N ILE A 105 2.79 -11.05 -8.95
CA ILE A 105 3.34 -12.41 -8.80
C ILE A 105 2.79 -13.34 -9.89
N LYS A 106 1.47 -13.35 -10.11
CA LYS A 106 0.81 -14.21 -11.10
C LYS A 106 1.31 -13.93 -12.53
N GLN A 107 1.58 -12.67 -12.85
CA GLN A 107 2.07 -12.25 -14.15
C GLN A 107 3.59 -12.40 -14.30
N GLU A 108 4.31 -12.81 -13.24
CA GLU A 108 5.77 -12.82 -13.18
C GLU A 108 6.38 -11.43 -13.50
N THR A 109 5.73 -10.37 -13.01
CA THR A 109 6.16 -8.98 -13.20
C THR A 109 6.47 -8.29 -11.87
N CYS A 110 7.10 -7.13 -11.95
CA CYS A 110 7.32 -6.27 -10.78
C CYS A 110 6.10 -5.39 -10.53
N LEU A 111 5.77 -5.19 -9.26
CA LEU A 111 4.81 -4.18 -8.84
C LEU A 111 5.52 -2.82 -8.82
N VAL A 112 5.01 -1.85 -9.57
CA VAL A 112 5.63 -0.52 -9.70
C VAL A 112 4.68 0.54 -9.17
N PHE A 113 5.18 1.35 -8.23
CA PHE A 113 4.52 2.55 -7.78
C PHE A 113 5.18 3.79 -8.39
N TYR A 114 4.37 4.72 -8.88
CA TYR A 114 4.84 6.01 -9.39
C TYR A 114 4.57 7.09 -8.36
N GLY A 115 5.59 7.69 -7.76
CA GLY A 115 5.38 8.91 -6.97
C GLY A 115 5.14 10.09 -7.90
N ASP A 116 3.99 10.77 -7.75
CA ASP A 116 3.69 12.07 -8.39
C ASP A 116 4.28 13.25 -7.60
#